data_AF-A0A9D1RHS8-F1
#
_entry.id   AF-A0A9D1RHS8-F1
#
_cell.length_a   1.000
_cell.length_b   1.000
_cell.length_c   1.000
_cell.angle_alpha   90.00
_cell.angle_beta   90.00
_cell.angle_gamma   90.00
#
_symmetry.space_group_name_H-M   'P 1'
#
loop_
_entity.id
_entity.type
_entity.pdbx_description
1 polymer ?
#
loop_
_entity_poly.entity_id
_entity_poly.type
_entity_poly.pdbx_seq_one_letter_code
_entity_poly.pdbx_strand_id
1 'polypeptide(L)'
;MEEITDLQKNCERLSDGICGYCKPLMLEKEGRKERTRLLSCEGDLLMCVQYALEADTLQSCTDKLRLALEEAEIIRFTLGQTKHKNSDVLNLMELCSRIEKQLGNMIAEAERKTEVKK
;
A
#
# COMPACT_ATOMS: atom_id res chain seq x y z
N MET A 1 10.78 -19.09 9.72
CA MET A 1 10.48 -18.06 10.74
C MET A 1 11.19 -16.75 10.41
N GLU A 2 12.49 -16.76 10.10
CA GLU A 2 13.21 -15.54 9.67
C GLU A 2 12.62 -14.87 8.41
N GLU A 3 12.17 -15.66 7.43
CA GLU A 3 11.63 -15.12 6.16
C GLU A 3 10.31 -14.35 6.31
N ILE A 4 9.43 -14.77 7.22
CA ILE A 4 8.19 -14.03 7.48
C ILE A 4 8.50 -12.73 8.25
N THR A 5 9.51 -12.76 9.12
CA THR A 5 9.97 -11.58 9.87
C THR A 5 10.55 -10.50 8.95
N ASP A 6 11.30 -10.86 7.92
CA ASP A 6 11.82 -9.90 6.95
C ASP A 6 10.71 -9.27 6.09
N LEU A 7 9.72 -10.08 5.69
CA LEU A 7 8.55 -9.59 4.96
C LEU A 7 7.71 -8.64 5.82
N GLN A 8 7.48 -9.00 7.09
CA GLN A 8 6.79 -8.15 8.08
C GLN A 8 7.51 -6.81 8.28
N LYS A 9 8.85 -6.79 8.43
CA LYS A 9 9.61 -5.53 8.53
C LYS A 9 9.46 -4.64 7.29
N ASN A 10 9.36 -5.23 6.11
CA ASN A 10 9.13 -4.47 4.89
C ASN A 10 7.69 -3.89 4.85
N CYS A 11 6.70 -4.64 5.32
CA CYS A 11 5.33 -4.15 5.51
C CYS A 11 5.27 -3.00 6.54
N GLU A 12 6.01 -3.08 7.65
CA GLU A 12 6.09 -2.00 8.66
C GLU A 12 6.62 -0.70 8.03
N ARG A 13 7.72 -0.77 7.29
CA ARG A 13 8.27 0.40 6.58
C ARG A 13 7.29 0.98 5.57
N LEU A 14 6.52 0.12 4.88
CA LEU A 14 5.51 0.52 3.92
C LEU A 14 4.36 1.25 4.62
N SER A 15 3.87 0.70 5.73
CA SER A 15 2.86 1.31 6.61
C SER A 15 3.29 2.69 7.12
N ASP A 16 4.54 2.82 7.58
CA ASP A 16 5.10 4.11 8.02
C ASP A 16 5.17 5.13 6.87
N GLY A 17 5.52 4.66 5.67
CA GLY A 17 5.54 5.47 4.46
C GLY A 17 4.16 6.03 4.09
N ILE A 18 3.11 5.20 4.16
CA ILE A 18 1.72 5.61 3.94
C ILE A 18 1.30 6.63 5.01
N CYS A 19 1.55 6.33 6.29
CA CYS A 19 1.26 7.25 7.40
C CYS A 19 1.94 8.62 7.26
N GLY A 20 3.16 8.66 6.74
CA GLY A 20 3.92 9.89 6.50
C GLY A 20 3.24 10.82 5.50
N TYR A 21 2.49 10.26 4.55
CA TYR A 21 1.74 11.00 3.55
C TYR A 21 0.36 11.47 4.06
N CYS A 22 -0.33 10.63 4.85
CA CYS A 22 -1.63 10.98 5.42
C CYS A 22 -1.57 12.20 6.36
N LYS A 23 -0.48 12.34 7.11
CA LYS A 23 -0.32 13.37 8.16
C LYS A 23 -0.49 14.81 7.62
N PRO A 24 0.24 15.23 6.57
CA PRO A 24 0.03 16.54 5.94
C PRO A 24 -1.41 16.74 5.44
N LEU A 25 -1.99 15.74 4.76
CA LEU A 25 -3.36 15.80 4.23
C LEU A 25 -4.42 15.99 5.30
N MET A 26 -4.25 15.40 6.49
CA MET A 26 -5.17 15.62 7.62
C MET A 26 -5.17 17.07 8.13
N LEU A 27 -4.07 17.80 7.93
CA LEU A 27 -3.88 19.17 8.44
C LEU A 27 -4.35 20.24 7.44
N GLU A 28 -4.53 19.90 6.16
CA GLU A 28 -5.04 20.81 5.14
C GLU A 28 -6.51 21.17 5.37
N LYS A 29 -6.86 22.45 5.22
CA LYS A 29 -8.22 22.96 5.47
C LYS A 29 -9.04 23.19 4.19
N GLU A 30 -8.40 23.33 3.04
CA GLU A 30 -9.07 23.50 1.76
C GLU A 30 -9.45 22.15 1.13
N GLY A 31 -10.36 22.14 0.14
CA GLY A 31 -10.65 20.92 -0.63
C GLY A 31 -11.24 19.75 0.17
N ARG A 32 -12.09 20.01 1.18
CA ARG A 32 -12.61 19.00 2.13
C ARG A 32 -13.09 17.68 1.51
N LYS A 33 -13.78 17.72 0.35
CA LYS A 33 -14.32 16.51 -0.30
C LYS A 33 -13.21 15.66 -0.91
N GLU A 34 -12.36 16.25 -1.75
CA GLU A 34 -11.18 15.60 -2.30
C GLU A 34 -10.28 15.06 -1.18
N ARG A 35 -9.98 15.87 -0.16
CA ARG A 35 -9.17 15.45 0.99
C ARG A 35 -9.74 14.23 1.72
N THR A 36 -11.05 14.20 1.99
CA THR A 36 -11.69 13.03 2.61
C THR A 36 -11.58 11.78 1.73
N ARG A 37 -11.70 11.94 0.40
CA ARG A 37 -11.55 10.83 -0.54
C ARG A 37 -10.12 10.30 -0.56
N LEU A 38 -9.12 11.20 -0.59
CA LEU A 38 -7.70 10.85 -0.51
C LEU A 38 -7.42 10.09 0.80
N LEU A 39 -7.83 10.62 1.94
CA LEU A 39 -7.65 9.98 3.25
C LEU A 39 -8.36 8.61 3.35
N SER A 40 -9.51 8.43 2.69
CA SER A 40 -10.17 7.12 2.64
C SER A 40 -9.32 6.11 1.89
N CYS A 41 -8.89 6.43 0.67
CA CYS A 41 -8.03 5.56 -0.14
C CYS A 41 -6.75 5.18 0.61
N GLU A 42 -6.15 6.12 1.33
CA GLU A 42 -4.95 5.82 2.12
C GLU A 42 -5.23 4.93 3.33
N GLY A 43 -6.36 5.14 4.00
CA GLY A 43 -6.81 4.28 5.10
C GLY A 43 -7.04 2.85 4.64
N ASP A 44 -7.68 2.67 3.49
CA ASP A 44 -7.94 1.36 2.88
C ASP A 44 -6.60 0.65 2.56
N LEU A 45 -5.67 1.36 1.93
CA LEU A 45 -4.34 0.82 1.61
C LEU A 45 -3.51 0.50 2.85
N LEU A 46 -3.51 1.37 3.86
CA LEU A 46 -2.84 1.14 5.13
C LEU A 46 -3.39 -0.11 5.82
N MET A 47 -4.70 -0.26 5.86
CA MET A 47 -5.37 -1.42 6.46
C MET A 47 -4.97 -2.72 5.74
N CYS A 48 -4.96 -2.73 4.41
CA CYS A 48 -4.53 -3.90 3.64
C CYS A 48 -3.07 -4.30 3.93
N VAL A 49 -2.16 -3.33 4.03
CA VAL A 49 -0.75 -3.58 4.40
C VAL A 49 -0.63 -4.08 5.84
N GLN A 50 -1.42 -3.54 6.77
CA GLN A 50 -1.42 -3.98 8.17
C GLN A 50 -1.95 -5.40 8.33
N TYR A 51 -2.96 -5.82 7.56
CA TYR A 51 -3.41 -7.21 7.59
C TYR A 51 -2.30 -8.20 7.20
N ALA A 52 -1.39 -7.82 6.30
CA ALA A 52 -0.25 -8.65 5.96
C ALA A 52 0.70 -8.88 7.16
N LEU A 53 0.75 -7.97 8.13
CA LEU A 53 1.52 -8.14 9.37
C LEU A 53 0.93 -9.22 10.29
N GLU A 54 -0.38 -9.41 10.26
CA GLU A 54 -1.12 -10.42 11.04
C GLU A 54 -1.04 -11.83 10.43
N ALA A 55 -0.18 -12.05 9.44
CA ALA A 55 0.00 -13.37 8.85
C ALA A 55 0.92 -14.25 9.69
N ASP A 56 0.49 -15.49 9.93
CA ASP A 56 1.28 -16.50 10.65
C ASP A 56 2.17 -17.35 9.72
N THR A 57 1.94 -17.26 8.41
CA THR A 57 2.67 -18.03 7.39
C THR A 57 3.09 -17.13 6.23
N LEU A 58 4.19 -17.50 5.56
CA LEU A 58 4.67 -16.79 4.38
C LEU A 58 3.58 -16.73 3.29
N GLN A 59 2.87 -17.84 3.06
CA GLN A 59 1.78 -17.90 2.08
C GLN A 59 0.64 -16.93 2.43
N SER A 60 0.18 -16.93 3.69
CA SER A 60 -0.87 -16.01 4.14
C SER A 60 -0.42 -14.55 4.03
N CYS A 61 0.85 -14.25 4.30
CA CYS A 61 1.40 -12.90 4.15
C CYS A 61 1.38 -12.48 2.68
N THR A 62 1.87 -13.33 1.77
CA THR A 62 1.86 -13.09 0.33
C THR A 62 0.44 -12.88 -0.21
N ASP A 63 -0.53 -13.70 0.20
CA ASP A 63 -1.92 -13.56 -0.25
C ASP A 63 -2.53 -12.22 0.19
N LYS A 64 -2.23 -11.78 1.43
CA LYS A 64 -2.66 -10.47 1.91
C LYS A 64 -1.93 -9.31 1.23
N LEU A 65 -0.66 -9.47 0.85
CA LEU A 65 0.07 -8.49 0.05
C LEU A 65 -0.51 -8.34 -1.36
N ARG A 66 -1.06 -9.41 -1.95
CA ARG A 66 -1.77 -9.34 -3.23
C ARG A 66 -3.04 -8.49 -3.11
N LEU A 67 -3.79 -8.63 -2.01
CA LEU A 67 -4.95 -7.76 -1.75
C LEU A 67 -4.54 -6.28 -1.62
N ALA A 68 -3.44 -6.00 -0.92
CA ALA A 68 -2.91 -4.64 -0.82
C ALA A 68 -2.46 -4.09 -2.19
N LEU A 69 -1.94 -4.94 -3.07
CA LEU A 69 -1.55 -4.57 -4.42
C LEU A 69 -2.77 -4.21 -5.27
N GLU A 70 -3.80 -5.06 -5.25
CA GLU A 70 -5.07 -4.80 -5.94
C GLU A 70 -5.70 -3.47 -5.46
N GLU A 71 -5.70 -3.22 -4.16
CA GLU A 71 -6.22 -1.97 -3.59
C GLU A 71 -5.43 -0.74 -4.09
N ALA A 72 -4.09 -0.82 -4.12
CA ALA A 72 -3.25 0.25 -4.64
C ALA A 72 -3.54 0.56 -6.12
N GLU A 73 -3.77 -0.47 -6.93
CA GLU A 73 -4.14 -0.34 -8.35
C GLU A 73 -5.53 0.30 -8.53
N ILE A 74 -6.52 -0.13 -7.73
CA ILE A 74 -7.88 0.44 -7.73
C ILE A 74 -7.85 1.92 -7.37
N ILE A 75 -7.08 2.29 -6.33
CA ILE A 75 -6.92 3.68 -5.91
C ILE A 75 -6.27 4.49 -7.02
N ARG A 76 -5.14 4.05 -7.57
CA ARG A 76 -4.44 4.76 -8.66
C ARG A 76 -5.33 4.93 -9.89
N PHE A 77 -6.06 3.89 -10.28
CA PHE A 77 -7.02 3.96 -11.37
C PHE A 77 -8.10 5.01 -11.08
N THR A 78 -8.70 4.95 -9.89
CA THR A 78 -9.78 5.85 -9.47
C THR A 78 -9.33 7.31 -9.44
N LEU A 79 -8.13 7.59 -8.93
CA LEU A 79 -7.50 8.91 -8.97
C LEU A 79 -7.17 9.35 -10.40
N GLY A 80 -6.73 8.41 -11.25
CA GLY A 80 -6.47 8.66 -12.66
C GLY A 80 -7.69 9.16 -13.44
N GLN A 81 -8.90 8.74 -13.04
CA GLN A 81 -10.18 9.15 -13.61
C GLN A 81 -10.70 10.51 -13.08
N THR A 82 -10.05 11.10 -12.07
CA THR A 82 -10.48 12.40 -11.55
C THR A 82 -10.19 13.51 -12.56
N LYS A 83 -11.18 14.40 -12.77
CA LYS A 83 -11.06 15.53 -13.70
C LYS A 83 -10.13 16.63 -13.19
N HIS A 84 -10.01 16.77 -11.87
CA HIS A 84 -9.16 17.75 -11.22
C HIS A 84 -7.94 17.05 -10.62
N LYS A 85 -6.79 17.19 -11.30
CA LYS A 85 -5.50 16.69 -10.82
C LYS A 85 -4.75 17.82 -10.16
N ASN A 86 -5.01 18.03 -8.87
CA ASN A 86 -4.17 18.90 -8.06
C ASN A 86 -2.89 18.15 -7.63
N SER A 87 -1.99 18.86 -6.95
CA SER A 87 -0.74 18.28 -6.43
C SER A 87 -0.98 17.01 -5.61
N ASP A 88 -2.03 16.99 -4.79
CA ASP A 88 -2.25 15.91 -3.81
C ASP A 88 -2.77 14.64 -4.49
N VAL A 89 -3.60 14.79 -5.53
CA VAL A 89 -4.01 13.68 -6.40
C VAL A 89 -2.80 13.09 -7.13
N LEU A 90 -1.93 13.94 -7.68
CA LEU A 90 -0.73 13.47 -8.40
C LEU A 90 0.26 12.77 -7.46
N ASN A 91 0.49 13.35 -6.30
CA ASN A 91 1.36 12.80 -5.27
C ASN A 91 0.81 11.45 -4.73
N LEU A 92 -0.51 11.31 -4.59
CA LEU A 92 -1.10 10.04 -4.14
C LEU A 92 -1.03 8.97 -5.24
N MET A 93 -1.24 9.36 -6.50
CA MET A 93 -1.02 8.45 -7.63
C MET A 93 0.43 7.97 -7.69
N GLU A 94 1.41 8.84 -7.43
CA GLU A 94 2.82 8.47 -7.35
C GLU A 94 3.09 7.53 -6.16
N LEU A 95 2.51 7.82 -5.00
CA LEU A 95 2.59 6.96 -3.82
C LEU A 95 2.04 5.56 -4.14
N CYS A 96 0.83 5.45 -4.70
CA CYS A 96 0.25 4.18 -5.11
C CYS A 96 1.15 3.45 -6.09
N SER A 97 1.72 4.13 -7.10
CA SER A 97 2.63 3.50 -8.06
C SER A 97 3.91 2.97 -7.40
N ARG A 98 4.46 3.69 -6.41
CA ARG A 98 5.62 3.22 -5.63
C ARG A 98 5.26 2.01 -4.77
N ILE A 99 4.09 2.02 -4.14
CA ILE A 99 3.58 0.94 -3.31
C ILE A 99 3.31 -0.30 -4.17
N GLU A 100 2.66 -0.17 -5.32
CA GLU A 100 2.45 -1.25 -6.30
C GLU A 100 3.78 -1.94 -6.64
N LYS A 101 4.81 -1.14 -6.95
CA LYS A 101 6.15 -1.67 -7.26
C LYS A 101 6.78 -2.38 -6.06
N GLN A 102 6.64 -1.83 -4.86
CA GLN A 102 7.20 -2.42 -3.63
C GLN A 102 6.50 -3.75 -3.29
N LEU A 103 5.17 -3.76 -3.32
CA LEU A 103 4.35 -4.95 -3.08
C LEU A 103 4.64 -6.03 -4.13
N GLY A 104 4.70 -5.68 -5.42
CA GLY A 104 5.06 -6.60 -6.49
C GLY A 104 6.44 -7.23 -6.30
N ASN A 105 7.44 -6.45 -5.89
CA ASN A 105 8.78 -6.96 -5.58
C ASN A 105 8.76 -7.91 -4.36
N MET A 106 8.03 -7.56 -3.31
CA MET A 106 7.89 -8.36 -2.09
C MET A 106 7.22 -9.71 -2.39
N ILE A 107 6.14 -9.71 -3.19
CA ILE A 107 5.44 -10.91 -3.63
C ILE A 107 6.36 -11.79 -4.46
N ALA A 108 7.03 -11.24 -5.47
CA ALA A 108 7.95 -12.00 -6.33
C ALA A 108 9.15 -12.56 -5.56
N GLU A 109 9.65 -11.86 -4.55
CA GLU A 109 10.70 -12.37 -3.66
C GLU A 109 10.19 -13.52 -2.78
N ALA A 110 9.00 -13.38 -2.20
CA ALA A 110 8.38 -14.44 -1.41
C ALA A 110 8.16 -15.70 -2.25
N GLU A 111 7.62 -15.58 -3.46
CA GLU A 111 7.36 -16.70 -4.37
C GLU A 111 8.63 -17.46 -4.78
N ARG A 112 9.70 -16.73 -5.13
CA ARG A 112 11.01 -17.34 -5.45
C ARG A 112 11.57 -18.15 -4.29
N LYS A 113 11.39 -17.68 -3.05
CA LYS A 113 11.84 -18.38 -1.84
C LYS A 113 11.02 -19.65 -1.58
N THR A 114 9.75 -19.69 -1.98
CA THR A 114 8.89 -20.87 -1.89
C THR A 114 9.24 -21.93 -2.94
N GLU A 115 9.63 -21.51 -4.16
CA GLU A 115 10.00 -22.43 -5.26
C GLU A 115 11.35 -23.12 -5.04
N VAL A 116 12.35 -22.41 -4.47
CA VAL A 116 13.69 -22.99 -4.18
C VAL A 116 13.66 -24.06 -3.08
N LYS A 117 12.56 -24.17 -2.32
CA LYS A 117 12.39 -25.16 -1.23
C LYS A 117 11.59 -26.40 -1.63
N LYS A 118 11.13 -26.52 -2.87
CA LYS A 118 10.51 -27.72 -3.43
C LYS A 118 11.53 -28.58 -4.16
#